data_AF-A0A6V8QC18-F1
#
_entry.id   AF-A0A6V8QC18-F1
#
_cell.length_a   1.000
_cell.length_b   1.000
_cell.length_c   1.000
_cell.angle_alpha   90.00
_cell.angle_beta   90.00
_cell.angle_gamma   90.00
#
_symmetry.space_group_name_H-M   'P 1'
#
loop_
_entity.id
_entity.type
_entity.pdbx_description
1 polymer ?
#
loop_
_entity_poly.entity_id
_entity_poly.type
_entity_poly.pdbx_seq_one_letter_code
_entity_poly.pdbx_strand_id
1 'polypeptide(L)'
;WKIEVRGDGYNRLTSLEQKDARGERKTISRKMRYEVFNRDSFKCRACGRDVTDGTKLEVDHIIPIDWGGKTELSNLQALCRECNAGKKAWMSGHQPEQMQKIMSNPTVESRIESWFATFPTEDIPSEMVRLVSKGALDWQRALRRIRQRTGKKILPMEGRNGYHYFKN
;
A
#
# COMPACT_ATOMS: atom_id res chain seq x y z
N TRP A 1 -12.58 -0.73 -19.57
CA TRP A 1 -13.08 0.47 -20.23
C TRP A 1 -12.66 1.74 -19.52
N LYS A 2 -12.52 2.86 -20.24
CA LYS A 2 -12.32 4.19 -19.64
C LYS A 2 -13.68 4.87 -19.47
N ILE A 3 -14.02 5.25 -18.24
CA ILE A 3 -15.33 5.83 -17.88
C ILE A 3 -15.08 7.17 -17.18
N GLU A 4 -15.79 8.20 -17.59
CA GLU A 4 -15.79 9.54 -17.00
C GLU A 4 -17.14 9.79 -16.32
N VAL A 5 -17.13 10.26 -15.07
CA VAL A 5 -18.34 10.67 -14.37
C VAL A 5 -18.65 12.11 -14.77
N ARG A 6 -19.80 12.35 -15.37
CA ARG A 6 -20.26 13.68 -15.74
C ARG A 6 -20.90 14.37 -14.54
N GLY A 7 -20.89 15.71 -14.54
CA GLY A 7 -21.51 16.53 -13.48
C GLY A 7 -23.04 16.42 -13.38
N ASP A 8 -23.69 15.73 -14.31
CA ASP A 8 -25.13 15.44 -14.33
C ASP A 8 -25.48 14.08 -13.69
N GLY A 9 -24.49 13.39 -13.11
CA GLY A 9 -24.67 12.08 -12.48
C GLY A 9 -24.62 10.90 -13.45
N TYR A 10 -24.44 11.13 -14.75
CA TYR A 10 -24.29 10.07 -15.74
C TYR A 10 -22.83 9.72 -16.00
N ASN A 11 -22.58 8.45 -16.31
CA ASN A 11 -21.25 7.98 -16.71
C ASN A 11 -21.12 7.97 -18.24
N ARG A 12 -20.00 8.49 -18.76
CA ARG A 12 -19.65 8.44 -20.18
C ARG A 12 -18.51 7.45 -20.40
N LEU A 13 -18.73 6.50 -21.30
CA LEU A 13 -17.67 5.64 -21.81
C LEU A 13 -16.80 6.45 -22.79
N THR A 14 -15.53 6.66 -22.45
CA THR A 14 -14.60 7.48 -23.26
C THR A 14 -13.62 6.65 -24.08
N SER A 15 -13.58 5.34 -23.86
CA SER A 15 -12.87 4.39 -24.72
C SER A 15 -13.49 3.00 -24.66
N LEU A 16 -13.64 2.36 -25.83
CA LEU A 16 -14.04 0.97 -25.98
C LEU A 16 -12.93 -0.01 -25.56
N GLU A 17 -11.70 0.47 -25.41
CA GLU A 17 -10.57 -0.31 -24.96
C GLU A 17 -10.80 -0.86 -23.54
N GLN A 18 -10.82 -2.18 -23.44
CA GLN A 18 -10.88 -2.86 -22.16
C GLN A 18 -9.48 -2.86 -21.56
N LYS A 19 -9.22 -1.96 -20.60
CA LYS A 19 -8.10 -2.15 -19.67
C LYS A 19 -8.19 -3.57 -19.10
N ASP A 20 -7.06 -4.28 -19.06
CA ASP A 20 -6.97 -5.58 -18.40
C ASP A 20 -7.65 -5.51 -17.02
N ALA A 21 -8.40 -6.57 -16.68
CA ALA A 21 -8.98 -6.67 -15.36
C ALA A 21 -7.85 -6.52 -14.33
N ARG A 22 -7.99 -5.55 -13.43
CA ARG A 22 -6.98 -5.18 -12.42
C ARG A 22 -6.76 -6.33 -11.44
N GLY A 23 -5.96 -7.33 -11.83
CA GLY A 23 -5.76 -8.57 -11.08
C GLY A 23 -7.05 -9.38 -10.87
N GLU A 24 -6.94 -10.70 -10.72
CA GLU A 24 -8.08 -11.49 -10.23
C GLU A 24 -8.31 -11.18 -8.75
N ARG A 25 -9.29 -10.33 -8.44
CA ARG A 25 -9.79 -10.20 -7.08
C ARG A 25 -10.57 -11.47 -6.73
N LYS A 26 -9.87 -12.47 -6.20
CA LYS A 26 -10.48 -13.66 -5.63
C LYS A 26 -11.34 -13.27 -4.42
N THR A 27 -12.50 -13.89 -4.30
CA THR A 27 -13.36 -13.75 -3.12
C THR A 27 -12.62 -14.26 -1.88
N ILE A 28 -12.51 -13.43 -0.85
CA ILE A 28 -11.99 -13.85 0.45
C ILE A 28 -13.05 -14.73 1.11
N SER A 29 -12.78 -16.03 1.25
CA SER A 29 -13.71 -16.98 1.85
C SER A 29 -13.95 -16.66 3.33
N ARG A 30 -15.09 -17.11 3.87
CA ARG A 30 -15.38 -16.96 5.32
C ARG A 30 -14.29 -17.59 6.19
N LYS A 31 -13.76 -18.75 5.77
CA LYS A 31 -12.63 -19.42 6.43
C LYS A 31 -11.39 -18.53 6.45
N MET A 32 -10.97 -18.02 5.29
CA MET A 32 -9.80 -17.15 5.20
C MET A 32 -9.98 -15.84 6.00
N ARG A 33 -11.19 -15.28 6.00
CA ARG A 33 -11.53 -14.12 6.84
C ARG A 33 -11.33 -14.42 8.32
N TYR A 34 -11.81 -15.57 8.80
CA TYR A 34 -11.60 -15.98 10.19
C TYR A 34 -10.12 -16.23 10.51
N GLU A 35 -9.37 -16.87 9.61
CA GLU A 35 -7.92 -17.10 9.77
C GLU A 35 -7.14 -15.79 9.94
N VAL A 36 -7.44 -14.77 9.13
CA VAL A 36 -6.84 -13.43 9.25
C VAL A 36 -7.14 -12.83 10.62
N PHE A 37 -8.41 -12.83 11.03
CA PHE A 37 -8.80 -12.25 12.33
C PHE A 37 -8.18 -13.00 13.50
N ASN A 38 -8.15 -14.34 13.47
CA ASN A 38 -7.53 -15.14 14.52
C ASN A 38 -6.02 -14.88 14.62
N ARG A 39 -5.31 -14.85 13.48
CA ARG A 39 -3.88 -14.52 13.42
C ARG A 39 -3.60 -13.12 13.97
N ASP A 40 -4.47 -12.17 13.68
CA ASP A 40 -4.34 -10.77 14.08
C ASP A 40 -4.96 -10.48 15.46
N SER A 41 -5.25 -11.53 16.24
CA SER A 41 -5.81 -11.48 17.60
C SER A 41 -7.12 -10.70 17.71
N PHE A 42 -7.89 -10.66 16.63
CA PHE A 42 -9.11 -9.86 16.50
C PHE A 42 -8.89 -8.37 16.81
N LYS A 43 -7.70 -7.85 16.48
CA LYS A 43 -7.33 -6.44 16.65
C LYS A 43 -6.94 -5.80 15.32
N CYS A 44 -7.17 -4.50 15.20
CA CYS A 44 -6.67 -3.72 14.08
C CYS A 44 -5.13 -3.75 14.08
N ARG A 45 -4.52 -4.20 12.98
CA ARG A 45 -3.05 -4.26 12.83
C ARG A 45 -2.37 -2.90 12.78
N ALA A 46 -3.12 -1.82 12.52
CA ALA A 46 -2.59 -0.46 12.47
C ALA A 46 -2.69 0.29 13.80
N CYS A 47 -3.84 0.25 14.49
CA CYS A 47 -4.06 1.02 15.72
C CYS A 47 -4.28 0.18 16.99
N GLY A 48 -4.34 -1.14 16.89
CA GLY A 48 -4.54 -2.03 18.04
C GLY A 48 -5.97 -2.12 18.57
N ARG A 49 -6.89 -1.24 18.13
CA ARG A 49 -8.31 -1.27 18.57
C ARG A 49 -9.01 -2.57 18.20
N ASP A 50 -9.93 -3.00 19.05
CA ASP A 50 -10.74 -4.21 18.89
C ASP A 50 -12.23 -3.97 19.21
N VAL A 51 -13.01 -5.03 19.36
CA VAL A 51 -14.45 -4.93 19.60
C VAL A 51 -14.80 -4.17 20.87
N THR A 52 -13.91 -4.15 21.87
CA THR A 52 -14.12 -3.42 23.14
C THR A 52 -14.07 -1.91 22.95
N ASP A 53 -13.38 -1.44 21.91
CA ASP A 53 -13.35 -0.03 21.49
C ASP A 53 -14.57 0.34 20.60
N GLY A 54 -15.51 -0.57 20.39
CA GLY A 54 -16.68 -0.37 19.53
C GLY A 54 -16.36 -0.36 18.03
N THR A 55 -15.14 -0.74 17.62
CA THR A 55 -14.78 -0.76 16.20
C THR A 55 -15.20 -2.06 15.50
N LYS A 56 -15.55 -1.94 14.21
CA LYS A 56 -15.72 -3.10 13.31
C LYS A 56 -14.44 -3.33 12.50
N LEU A 57 -14.03 -4.59 12.43
CA LEU A 57 -12.86 -5.01 11.65
C LEU A 57 -13.25 -5.50 10.25
N GLU A 58 -12.39 -5.17 9.31
CA GLU A 58 -12.42 -5.59 7.91
C GLU A 58 -11.12 -6.30 7.57
N VAL A 59 -11.20 -7.23 6.62
CA VAL A 59 -10.00 -7.83 6.03
C VAL A 59 -9.59 -6.95 4.85
N ASP A 60 -8.33 -6.54 4.87
CA ASP A 60 -7.71 -5.67 3.88
C ASP A 60 -6.44 -6.31 3.31
N HIS A 61 -6.11 -6.00 2.06
CA HIS A 61 -4.86 -6.46 1.44
C HIS A 61 -3.71 -5.53 1.83
N ILE A 62 -2.65 -6.05 2.46
CA ILE A 62 -1.44 -5.27 2.82
C ILE A 62 -0.93 -4.54 1.58
N ILE A 63 -0.64 -5.28 0.51
CA ILE A 63 -0.37 -4.74 -0.83
C ILE A 63 -1.67 -4.78 -1.63
N PRO A 64 -2.19 -3.64 -2.12
CA PRO A 64 -3.41 -3.61 -2.94
C PRO A 64 -3.32 -4.51 -4.17
N ILE A 65 -4.45 -5.11 -4.57
CA ILE A 65 -4.55 -5.89 -5.81
C ILE A 65 -4.10 -5.05 -7.02
N ASP A 66 -4.51 -3.78 -7.07
CA ASP A 66 -4.16 -2.85 -8.14
C ASP A 66 -2.64 -2.58 -8.22
N TRP A 67 -1.87 -2.85 -7.17
CA TRP A 67 -0.40 -2.74 -7.14
C TRP A 67 0.30 -4.10 -7.35
N GLY A 68 -0.45 -5.15 -7.72
CA GLY A 68 0.06 -6.51 -7.94
C GLY A 68 0.03 -7.40 -6.69
N GLY A 69 -0.67 -6.99 -5.63
CA GLY A 69 -0.91 -7.83 -4.45
C GLY A 69 -1.77 -9.05 -4.77
N LYS A 70 -1.59 -10.14 -4.00
CA LYS A 70 -2.37 -11.38 -4.14
C LYS A 70 -3.38 -11.53 -3.00
N THR A 71 -4.44 -12.28 -3.23
CA THR A 71 -5.39 -12.68 -2.17
C THR A 71 -4.88 -13.96 -1.51
N GLU A 72 -3.99 -13.80 -0.54
CA GLU A 72 -3.34 -14.88 0.20
C GLU A 72 -3.13 -14.43 1.65
N LEU A 73 -3.08 -15.37 2.60
CA LEU A 73 -3.05 -15.06 4.03
C LEU A 73 -1.90 -14.10 4.40
N SER A 74 -0.72 -14.28 3.79
CA SER A 74 0.47 -13.42 3.94
C SER A 74 0.26 -11.96 3.52
N ASN A 75 -0.67 -11.70 2.59
CA ASN A 75 -0.98 -10.37 2.08
C ASN A 75 -2.32 -9.83 2.60
N LEU A 76 -3.00 -10.52 3.52
CA LEU A 76 -4.22 -10.04 4.16
C LEU A 76 -3.93 -9.61 5.60
N GLN A 77 -4.68 -8.62 6.09
CA GLN A 77 -4.59 -8.09 7.46
C GLN A 77 -5.96 -7.64 7.98
N ALA A 78 -6.14 -7.64 9.30
CA ALA A 78 -7.30 -7.06 9.97
C ALA A 78 -7.08 -5.56 10.19
N LEU A 79 -7.98 -4.72 9.67
CA LEU A 79 -7.99 -3.28 9.94
C LEU A 79 -9.37 -2.82 10.43
N CYS A 80 -9.40 -1.83 11.31
CA CYS A 80 -10.64 -1.09 11.56
C CYS A 80 -11.01 -0.24 10.34
N ARG A 81 -12.30 0.10 10.23
CA ARG A 81 -12.82 0.91 9.11
C ARG A 81 -12.07 2.23 8.93
N GLU A 82 -11.70 2.90 10.01
CA GLU A 82 -10.95 4.17 9.99
C GLU A 82 -9.54 4.00 9.41
N CYS A 83 -8.76 3.03 9.91
CA CYS A 83 -7.42 2.77 9.39
C CYS A 83 -7.47 2.27 7.94
N ASN A 84 -8.45 1.43 7.59
CA ASN A 84 -8.65 0.99 6.20
C ASN A 84 -8.96 2.17 5.26
N ALA A 85 -9.85 3.07 5.69
CA ALA A 85 -10.19 4.27 4.92
C ALA A 85 -8.98 5.21 4.77
N GLY A 86 -8.23 5.45 5.84
CA GLY A 86 -7.01 6.28 5.80
C GLY A 86 -5.95 5.71 4.86
N LYS A 87 -5.72 4.39 4.91
CA LYS A 87 -4.84 3.68 3.98
C LYS A 87 -5.29 3.87 2.53
N LYS A 88 -6.57 3.66 2.23
CA LYS A 88 -7.13 3.83 0.88
C LYS A 88 -7.01 5.27 0.38
N ALA A 89 -7.29 6.25 1.24
CA ALA A 89 -7.18 7.67 0.90
C ALA A 89 -5.73 8.03 0.53
N TRP A 90 -4.75 7.60 1.33
CA TRP A 90 -3.34 7.82 1.03
C TRP A 90 -2.91 7.20 -0.31
N MET A 91 -3.34 5.95 -0.56
CA MET A 91 -3.00 5.23 -1.79
C MET A 91 -3.66 5.79 -3.05
N SER A 92 -4.79 6.51 -2.91
CA SER A 92 -5.52 7.06 -4.06
C SER A 92 -4.74 8.08 -4.88
N GLY A 93 -3.70 8.71 -4.29
CA GLY A 93 -2.79 9.61 -5.00
C GLY A 93 -1.78 8.92 -5.94
N HIS A 94 -1.69 7.58 -5.90
CA HIS A 94 -0.68 6.83 -6.65
C HIS A 94 -1.30 6.05 -7.81
N GLN A 95 -0.83 6.29 -9.03
CA GLN A 95 -1.35 5.56 -10.20
C GLN A 95 -0.95 4.07 -10.13
N PRO A 96 -1.88 3.13 -10.34
CA PRO A 96 -1.59 1.69 -10.30
C PRO A 96 -0.40 1.28 -11.16
N GLU A 97 -0.28 1.83 -12.36
CA GLU A 97 0.78 1.49 -13.32
C GLU A 97 2.18 1.85 -12.77
N GLN A 98 2.32 3.00 -12.10
CA GLN A 98 3.57 3.42 -11.46
C GLN A 98 3.93 2.48 -10.30
N MET A 99 2.94 2.14 -9.49
CA MET A 99 3.14 1.28 -8.31
C MET A 99 3.43 -0.16 -8.70
N GLN A 100 2.80 -0.70 -9.74
CA GLN A 100 3.13 -2.01 -10.28
C GLN A 100 4.59 -2.08 -10.75
N LYS A 101 5.07 -1.04 -11.46
CA LYS A 101 6.47 -0.94 -11.88
C LYS A 101 7.43 -0.88 -10.69
N ILE A 102 7.08 -0.16 -9.63
CA ILE A 102 7.87 -0.16 -8.40
C ILE A 102 7.88 -1.57 -7.80
N MET A 103 6.71 -2.20 -7.64
CA MET A 103 6.52 -3.50 -6.98
C MET A 103 7.09 -4.70 -7.73
N SER A 104 7.33 -4.57 -9.04
CA SER A 104 7.99 -5.58 -9.87
C SER A 104 9.51 -5.60 -9.69
N ASN A 105 10.13 -4.58 -9.09
CA ASN A 105 11.57 -4.60 -8.84
C ASN A 105 11.94 -5.75 -7.87
N PRO A 106 13.04 -6.48 -8.11
CA PRO A 106 13.32 -7.75 -7.44
C PRO A 106 13.80 -7.58 -6.00
N THR A 107 14.57 -6.53 -5.70
CA THR A 107 15.17 -6.33 -4.38
C THR A 107 14.42 -5.29 -3.54
N VAL A 108 14.58 -5.35 -2.22
CA VAL A 108 14.01 -4.35 -1.31
C VAL A 108 14.57 -2.96 -1.65
N GLU A 109 15.87 -2.87 -1.89
CA GLU A 109 16.57 -1.63 -2.22
C GLU A 109 16.04 -1.00 -3.51
N SER A 110 15.89 -1.80 -4.57
CA SER A 110 15.42 -1.30 -5.87
C SER A 110 13.96 -0.84 -5.79
N ARG A 111 13.10 -1.53 -5.02
CA ARG A 111 11.72 -1.07 -4.76
C ARG A 111 11.69 0.26 -4.02
N ILE A 112 12.42 0.38 -2.91
CA ILE A 112 12.47 1.61 -2.10
C ILE A 112 13.05 2.77 -2.93
N GLU A 113 14.19 2.55 -3.59
CA GLU A 113 14.84 3.56 -4.43
C GLU A 113 13.93 4.02 -5.57
N SER A 114 13.24 3.09 -6.25
CA SER A 114 12.29 3.40 -7.31
C SER A 114 11.08 4.20 -6.80
N TRP A 115 10.61 3.96 -5.56
CA TRP A 115 9.53 4.77 -4.98
C TRP A 115 9.99 6.23 -4.83
N PHE A 116 11.07 6.48 -4.08
CA PHE A 116 11.56 7.83 -3.87
C PHE A 116 11.97 8.54 -5.17
N ALA A 117 12.44 7.81 -6.18
CA ALA A 117 12.71 8.39 -7.50
C ALA A 117 11.43 8.79 -8.25
N THR A 118 10.36 8.02 -8.12
CA THR A 118 9.06 8.28 -8.78
C THR A 118 8.30 9.41 -8.10
N PHE A 119 8.43 9.53 -6.77
CA PHE A 119 7.72 10.52 -5.95
C PHE A 119 8.73 11.35 -5.12
N PRO A 120 9.57 12.17 -5.76
CA PRO A 120 10.75 12.77 -5.12
C PRO A 120 10.44 13.88 -4.10
N THR A 121 9.24 14.45 -4.09
CA THR A 121 8.84 15.51 -3.15
C THR A 121 7.85 15.02 -2.11
N GLU A 122 7.54 13.73 -2.09
CA GLU A 122 6.52 13.16 -1.22
C GLU A 122 7.12 12.71 0.11
N ASP A 123 6.40 13.02 1.19
CA ASP A 123 6.65 12.46 2.51
C ASP A 123 6.06 11.05 2.57
N ILE A 124 6.92 10.04 2.66
CA ILE A 124 6.50 8.63 2.65
C ILE A 124 6.46 8.10 4.09
N PRO A 125 5.28 7.71 4.63
CA PRO A 125 5.18 7.09 5.94
C PRO A 125 5.99 5.79 6.01
N SER A 126 6.56 5.48 7.19
CA SER A 126 7.37 4.26 7.39
C SER A 126 6.62 2.98 7.03
N GLU A 127 5.30 2.94 7.26
CA GLU A 127 4.46 1.80 6.92
C GLU A 127 4.34 1.60 5.39
N MET A 128 4.39 2.68 4.61
CA MET A 128 4.41 2.59 3.15
C MET A 128 5.78 2.11 2.64
N VAL A 129 6.88 2.56 3.26
CA VAL A 129 8.21 1.98 2.97
C VAL A 129 8.25 0.49 3.28
N ARG A 130 7.63 0.06 4.40
CA ARG A 130 7.50 -1.36 4.75
C ARG A 130 6.66 -2.13 3.73
N LEU A 131 5.59 -1.51 3.21
CA LEU A 131 4.72 -2.11 2.20
C LEU A 131 5.48 -2.45 0.91
N VAL A 132 6.24 -1.51 0.31
CA VAL A 132 7.07 -1.85 -0.87
C VAL A 132 8.21 -2.79 -0.55
N SER A 133 8.58 -2.90 0.72
CA SER A 133 9.56 -3.89 1.16
C SER A 133 8.99 -5.31 1.21
N LYS A 134 7.68 -5.50 0.96
CA LYS A 134 6.96 -6.77 1.01
C LYS A 134 7.15 -7.50 2.36
N GLY A 135 7.16 -6.73 3.46
CA GLY A 135 7.30 -7.25 4.81
C GLY A 135 8.74 -7.60 5.25
N ALA A 136 9.76 -7.35 4.41
CA ALA A 136 11.15 -7.56 4.80
C ALA A 136 11.50 -6.74 6.06
N LEU A 137 11.94 -7.42 7.13
CA LEU A 137 12.24 -6.79 8.43
C LEU A 137 13.44 -5.85 8.36
N ASP A 138 14.33 -6.01 7.38
CA ASP A 138 15.58 -5.27 7.25
C ASP A 138 15.47 -4.03 6.34
N TRP A 139 14.27 -3.56 5.99
CA TRP A 139 14.08 -2.42 5.08
C TRP A 139 14.79 -1.14 5.55
N GLN A 140 14.95 -0.93 6.85
CA GLN A 140 15.76 0.17 7.40
C GLN A 140 17.25 0.04 7.05
N ARG A 141 17.78 -1.19 7.01
CA ARG A 141 19.15 -1.45 6.53
C ARG A 141 19.23 -1.23 5.02
N ALA A 142 18.19 -1.60 4.26
CA ALA A 142 18.12 -1.31 2.83
C ALA A 142 18.18 0.21 2.56
N LEU A 143 17.45 1.04 3.31
CA LEU A 143 17.56 2.51 3.24
C LEU A 143 18.99 2.99 3.50
N ARG A 144 19.65 2.47 4.55
CA ARG A 144 21.05 2.81 4.83
C ARG A 144 21.97 2.45 3.66
N ARG A 145 21.82 1.25 3.07
CA ARG A 145 22.59 0.80 1.91
C ARG A 145 22.35 1.69 0.69
N ILE A 146 21.11 2.11 0.43
CA ILE A 146 20.80 3.06 -0.66
C ILE A 146 21.55 4.37 -0.46
N ARG A 147 21.49 4.97 0.74
CA ARG A 147 22.20 6.22 1.05
C ARG A 147 23.70 6.09 0.83
N GLN A 148 24.31 5.02 1.35
CA GLN A 148 25.75 4.76 1.21
C GLN A 148 26.17 4.57 -0.26
N ARG A 149 25.37 3.84 -1.04
CA ARG A 149 25.67 3.53 -2.45
C ARG A 149 25.44 4.71 -3.39
N THR A 150 24.44 5.55 -3.12
CA THR A 150 23.91 6.53 -4.10
C THR A 150 24.06 7.99 -3.69
N GLY A 151 24.35 8.27 -2.42
CA GLY A 151 24.34 9.62 -1.88
C GLY A 151 22.94 10.27 -1.76
N LYS A 152 21.85 9.57 -2.09
CA LYS A 152 20.49 10.10 -1.98
C LYS A 152 20.15 10.48 -0.53
N LYS A 153 19.68 11.72 -0.33
CA LYS A 153 19.25 12.25 0.97
C LYS A 153 17.81 11.83 1.33
N ILE A 154 17.56 10.53 1.40
CA ILE A 154 16.29 10.00 1.91
C ILE A 154 16.38 10.00 3.42
N LEU A 155 15.85 10.97 4.16
CA LEU A 155 16.08 11.15 5.60
C LEU A 155 14.79 10.99 6.41
N PRO A 156 14.86 10.55 7.68
CA PRO A 156 13.68 10.50 8.54
C PRO A 156 13.14 11.92 8.77
N MET A 157 11.83 12.01 8.94
CA MET A 157 11.15 13.28 9.21
C MET A 157 11.10 13.58 10.71
N GLU A 158 11.27 14.86 11.07
CA GLU A 158 11.13 15.29 12.46
C GLU A 158 9.65 15.26 12.88
N GLY A 159 9.37 14.69 14.05
CA GLY A 159 8.00 14.61 14.61
C GLY A 159 7.01 13.73 13.86
N ARG A 160 7.42 13.02 12.79
CA ARG A 160 6.55 12.14 11.99
C ARG A 160 7.21 10.79 11.75
N ASN A 161 6.40 9.73 11.72
CA ASN A 161 6.87 8.38 11.39
C ASN A 161 6.96 8.18 9.86
N GLY A 162 7.99 8.77 9.24
CA GLY A 162 8.19 8.70 7.79
C GLY A 162 9.55 9.20 7.33
N TYR A 163 9.73 9.21 6.01
CA TYR A 163 10.96 9.63 5.33
C TYR A 163 10.65 10.59 4.17
N HIS A 164 11.54 11.54 3.96
CA HIS A 164 11.50 12.48 2.85
C HIS A 164 12.76 12.35 2.00
N TYR A 165 12.64 12.51 0.67
CA TYR A 165 13.80 12.57 -0.21
C TYR A 165 14.15 14.01 -0.58
N PHE A 166 15.21 14.54 0.01
CA PHE A 166 15.73 15.87 -0.33
C PHE A 166 16.54 15.80 -1.62
N LYS A 167 15.85 15.95 -2.76
CA LYS A 167 16.49 16.04 -4.07
C LYS A 167 17.25 17.37 -4.15
N ASN A 168 18.56 17.29 -4.42
CA ASN A 168 19.36 18.48 -4.74
C ASN A 168 18.97 19.00 -6.14
#